data_AF-A0A3S4GD95-F1
#
_entry.id   AF-A0A3S4GD95-F1
#
_cell.length_a   1.000
_cell.length_b   1.000
_cell.length_c   1.000
_cell.angle_alpha   90.00
_cell.angle_beta   90.00
_cell.angle_gamma   90.00
#
_symmetry.space_group_name_H-M   'P 1'
#
loop_
_entity.id
_entity.type
_entity.pdbx_description
1 polymer ?
#
loop_
_entity_poly.entity_id
_entity_poly.type
_entity_poly.pdbx_seq_one_letter_code
_entity_poly.pdbx_strand_id
1 'polypeptide(L)'
;MMGMGEPLLNLTNVVPAMEIMLDDFGFGLSKRRVTLSTSGVVPALDKLGDMIDVALAISLHAPNDTIRDEIVPINKKYNIETFLARFAAIWRNPTPIRGA
;
A
#
# COMPACT_ATOMS: atom_id res chain seq x y z
N MET A 1 3.35 5.63 -6.37
CA MET A 1 4.18 4.44 -6.65
C MET A 1 3.43 3.48 -7.57
N MET A 2 3.64 3.60 -8.88
CA MET A 2 3.04 2.76 -9.94
C MET A 2 4.04 2.47 -11.09
N GLY A 3 5.33 2.63 -10.81
CA GLY A 3 6.39 2.29 -11.76
C GLY A 3 6.68 0.79 -11.77
N MET A 4 7.91 0.41 -12.12
CA MET A 4 8.33 -0.99 -12.07
C MET A 4 8.48 -1.48 -10.61
N GLY A 5 7.97 -2.68 -10.34
CA GLY A 5 8.14 -3.40 -9.07
C GLY A 5 6.95 -3.29 -8.11
N GLU A 6 6.98 -4.12 -7.05
CA GLU A 6 5.98 -4.14 -5.98
C GLU A 6 6.49 -3.34 -4.76
N PRO A 7 5.90 -2.18 -4.44
CA PRO A 7 6.41 -1.29 -3.39
C PRO A 7 6.48 -1.94 -2.01
N LEU A 8 5.52 -2.82 -1.66
CA LEU A 8 5.49 -3.47 -0.36
C LEU A 8 6.63 -4.48 -0.14
N LEU A 9 7.32 -4.91 -1.19
CA LEU A 9 8.52 -5.74 -1.08
C LEU A 9 9.80 -4.91 -0.85
N ASN A 10 9.69 -3.58 -0.78
CA ASN A 10 10.81 -2.67 -0.60
C ASN A 10 10.52 -1.55 0.41
N LEU A 11 9.82 -1.87 1.51
CA LEU A 11 9.43 -0.88 2.53
C LEU A 11 10.61 -0.09 3.09
N THR A 12 11.77 -0.73 3.26
CA THR A 12 13.00 -0.11 3.77
C THR A 12 13.41 1.15 2.99
N ASN A 13 13.14 1.19 1.68
CA ASN A 13 13.49 2.33 0.83
C ASN A 13 12.27 3.15 0.42
N VAL A 14 11.12 2.48 0.21
CA VAL A 14 9.89 3.14 -0.22
C VAL A 14 9.34 4.08 0.85
N VAL A 15 9.39 3.69 2.14
CA VAL A 15 8.87 4.53 3.22
C VAL A 15 9.70 5.81 3.38
N PRO A 16 11.04 5.79 3.53
CA PRO A 16 11.83 7.01 3.61
C PRO A 16 11.68 7.93 2.40
N ALA A 17 11.55 7.36 1.19
CA ALA A 17 11.32 8.15 -0.01
C ALA A 17 9.97 8.88 0.04
N MET A 18 8.91 8.22 0.53
CA MET A 18 7.61 8.87 0.70
C MET A 18 7.65 9.89 1.83
N GLU A 19 8.37 9.66 2.93
CA GLU A 19 8.56 10.68 3.98
C GLU A 19 9.16 11.97 3.41
N ILE A 20 10.19 11.89 2.57
CA ILE A 20 10.77 13.07 1.88
C ILE A 20 9.76 13.73 0.93
N MET A 21 8.89 12.96 0.28
CA MET A 21 7.82 13.52 -0.55
C MET A 21 6.80 14.32 0.27
N LEU A 22 6.53 13.89 1.50
CA LEU A 22 5.56 14.52 2.40
C LEU A 22 6.14 15.70 3.20
N ASP A 23 7.45 15.68 3.46
CA ASP A 23 8.14 16.68 4.28
C ASP A 23 8.06 18.09 3.68
N ASP A 24 7.76 19.10 4.50
CA ASP A 24 7.69 20.51 4.12
C ASP A 24 9.04 21.08 3.65
N PHE A 25 10.15 20.52 4.11
CA PHE A 25 11.50 20.84 3.63
C PHE A 25 11.94 19.98 2.44
N GLY A 26 11.14 18.96 2.09
CA GLY A 26 11.32 18.13 0.90
C GLY A 26 10.48 18.65 -0.26
N PHE A 27 9.45 17.87 -0.65
CA PHE A 27 8.53 18.26 -1.72
C PHE A 27 7.21 18.90 -1.21
N GLY A 28 6.90 18.80 0.08
CA GLY A 28 5.69 19.36 0.69
C GLY A 28 4.39 18.81 0.12
N LEU A 29 4.36 17.55 -0.36
CA LEU A 29 3.16 16.96 -0.94
C LEU A 29 2.21 16.50 0.17
N SER A 30 0.93 16.82 0.02
CA SER A 30 -0.10 16.24 0.89
C SER A 30 -0.10 14.71 0.78
N LYS A 31 -0.30 14.00 1.90
CA LYS A 31 -0.50 12.54 1.95
C LYS A 31 -1.58 12.03 1.00
N ARG A 32 -2.57 12.86 0.67
CA ARG A 32 -3.64 12.54 -0.28
C ARG A 32 -3.18 12.54 -1.74
N ARG A 33 -2.01 13.13 -2.04
CA ARG A 33 -1.40 13.23 -3.37
C ARG A 33 -0.22 12.28 -3.58
N VAL A 34 0.26 11.62 -2.52
CA VAL A 34 1.23 10.53 -2.62
C VAL A 34 0.48 9.21 -2.51
N THR A 35 0.35 8.48 -3.62
CA THR A 35 -0.40 7.22 -3.67
C THR A 35 0.54 6.01 -3.80
N LEU A 36 0.45 5.05 -2.88
CA LEU A 36 1.12 3.75 -3.01
C LEU A 36 0.14 2.71 -3.57
N SER A 37 0.51 2.05 -4.67
CA SER A 37 -0.25 0.94 -5.24
C SER A 37 0.39 -0.40 -4.86
N THR A 38 -0.43 -1.43 -4.60
CA THR A 38 0.06 -2.78 -4.30
C THR A 38 -0.79 -3.89 -4.91
N SER A 39 -0.15 -4.99 -5.29
CA SER A 39 -0.79 -6.26 -5.67
C SER A 39 -1.28 -7.11 -4.49
N GLY A 40 -0.96 -6.73 -3.25
CA GLY A 40 -1.52 -7.35 -2.04
C GLY A 40 -0.57 -8.24 -1.25
N VAL A 41 0.65 -7.76 -0.95
CA VAL A 41 1.55 -8.42 0.01
C VAL A 41 1.05 -8.15 1.44
N VAL A 42 0.05 -8.91 1.90
CA VAL A 42 -0.72 -8.62 3.11
C VAL A 42 0.13 -8.34 4.37
N PRO A 43 1.13 -9.17 4.75
CA PRO A 43 1.93 -8.88 5.95
C PRO A 43 2.77 -7.61 5.85
N ALA A 44 3.16 -7.21 4.63
CA ALA A 44 3.88 -5.96 4.41
C ALA A 44 2.93 -4.76 4.37
N LEU A 45 1.67 -4.96 3.97
CA LEU A 45 0.62 -3.96 4.03
C LEU A 45 0.33 -3.59 5.49
N ASP A 46 0.23 -4.58 6.37
CA ASP A 46 0.07 -4.35 7.83
C ASP A 46 1.25 -3.52 8.37
N LYS A 47 2.49 -3.89 8.02
CA LYS A 47 3.69 -3.13 8.42
C LYS A 47 3.68 -1.69 7.90
N LEU A 48 3.23 -1.46 6.66
CA LEU A 48 3.12 -0.11 6.10
C LEU A 48 2.17 0.74 6.97
N GLY A 49 1.04 0.17 7.40
CA GLY A 49 0.07 0.83 8.27
C GLY A 49 0.59 1.20 9.66
N ASP A 50 1.70 0.61 10.11
CA ASP A 50 2.38 1.02 11.34
C ASP A 50 3.45 2.11 11.11
N MET A 51 3.86 2.32 9.85
CA MET A 51 5.01 3.15 9.49
C MET A 51 4.60 4.52 8.94
N ILE A 52 3.63 4.59 8.02
CA ILE A 52 3.31 5.82 7.30
C ILE A 52 1.86 5.86 6.80
N ASP A 53 1.25 7.05 6.84
CA ASP A 53 -0.10 7.30 6.31
C ASP A 53 -0.02 8.02 4.94
N VAL A 54 -0.38 7.31 3.87
CA VAL A 54 -0.41 7.77 2.48
C VAL A 54 -1.67 7.30 1.78
N ALA A 55 -2.03 7.91 0.65
CA ALA A 55 -3.13 7.39 -0.16
C ALA A 55 -2.78 5.97 -0.67
N LEU A 56 -3.75 5.06 -0.63
CA LEU A 56 -3.57 3.67 -1.05
C LEU A 56 -4.41 3.36 -2.28
N ALA A 57 -3.83 2.59 -3.19
CA ALA A 57 -4.50 1.98 -4.33
C ALA A 57 -4.22 0.47 -4.35
N ILE A 58 -5.17 -0.32 -4.87
CA ILE A 58 -5.03 -1.77 -4.97
C ILE A 58 -5.10 -2.24 -6.42
N SER A 59 -4.20 -3.13 -6.79
CA SER A 59 -4.18 -3.84 -8.06
C SER A 59 -5.05 -5.10 -7.96
N LEU A 60 -6.37 -4.91 -7.97
CA LEU A 60 -7.34 -6.00 -7.81
C LEU A 60 -7.44 -6.86 -9.09
N HIS A 61 -7.73 -6.23 -10.23
CA HIS A 61 -7.78 -6.80 -11.59
C HIS A 61 -8.79 -7.92 -11.87
N ALA A 62 -9.51 -8.44 -10.87
CA ALA A 62 -10.50 -9.50 -11.07
C ALA A 62 -11.64 -9.42 -10.04
N PRO A 63 -12.86 -9.88 -10.39
CA PRO A 63 -14.00 -9.91 -9.48
C PRO A 63 -14.07 -11.17 -8.59
N ASN A 64 -13.25 -12.20 -8.85
CA ASN A 64 -13.23 -13.46 -8.10
C ASN A 64 -11.82 -14.06 -8.05
N ASP A 65 -11.60 -14.98 -7.12
CA ASP A 65 -10.28 -15.59 -6.88
C ASP A 65 -9.82 -16.47 -8.04
N THR A 66 -10.72 -17.18 -8.73
CA THR A 66 -10.36 -18.05 -9.85
C THR A 66 -9.64 -17.28 -10.96
N ILE A 67 -10.19 -16.13 -11.37
CA ILE A 67 -9.56 -15.28 -12.38
C ILE A 67 -8.30 -14.65 -11.81
N ARG A 68 -8.36 -14.15 -10.57
CA ARG A 68 -7.23 -13.44 -9.95
C ARG A 68 -6.01 -14.32 -9.76
N ASP A 69 -6.19 -15.60 -9.46
CA ASP A 69 -5.13 -16.59 -9.33
C ASP A 69 -4.32 -16.77 -10.63
N GLU A 70 -4.95 -16.57 -11.78
CA GLU A 70 -4.31 -16.67 -13.09
C GLU A 70 -3.53 -15.39 -13.44
N ILE A 71 -4.15 -14.22 -13.24
CA ILE A 71 -3.58 -12.94 -13.70
C ILE A 71 -2.69 -12.24 -12.66
N VAL A 72 -2.91 -12.48 -11.36
CA VAL A 72 -2.11 -11.96 -10.25
C VAL A 72 -1.78 -13.10 -9.27
N PRO A 73 -0.69 -13.87 -9.52
CA PRO A 73 -0.41 -15.13 -8.79
C PRO A 73 -0.29 -15.02 -7.26
N ILE A 74 -0.04 -13.82 -6.72
CA ILE A 74 -0.03 -13.59 -5.27
C ILE A 74 -1.38 -13.89 -4.61
N ASN A 75 -2.48 -13.90 -5.37
CA ASN A 75 -3.81 -14.22 -4.89
C ASN A 75 -3.91 -15.62 -4.28
N LYS A 76 -3.15 -16.58 -4.83
CA LYS A 76 -3.05 -17.95 -4.31
C LYS A 76 -2.53 -18.01 -2.88
N LYS A 77 -1.79 -16.99 -2.45
CA LYS A 77 -1.27 -16.85 -1.08
C LYS A 77 -2.17 -15.94 -0.22
N TYR A 78 -2.67 -14.86 -0.79
CA TYR A 78 -3.55 -13.90 -0.13
C TYR A 78 -4.73 -13.58 -1.05
N ASN A 79 -5.84 -14.30 -0.83
CA ASN A 79 -7.04 -14.20 -1.66
C ASN A 79 -7.70 -12.81 -1.54
N ILE A 80 -8.69 -12.53 -2.40
CA ILE A 80 -9.37 -11.23 -2.46
C ILE A 80 -9.94 -10.83 -1.10
N GLU A 81 -10.60 -11.74 -0.40
CA GLU A 81 -11.21 -11.45 0.90
C GLU A 81 -10.16 -11.03 1.94
N THR A 82 -9.08 -11.79 2.06
CA THR A 82 -7.98 -11.47 2.99
C THR A 82 -7.35 -10.12 2.64
N PHE A 83 -7.13 -9.85 1.36
CA PHE A 83 -6.53 -8.60 0.91
C PHE A 83 -7.45 -7.40 1.19
N LEU A 84 -8.74 -7.49 0.84
CA LEU A 84 -9.71 -6.42 1.07
C LEU A 84 -9.95 -6.16 2.55
N ALA A 85 -10.02 -7.21 3.38
CA ALA A 85 -10.20 -7.07 4.82
C ALA A 85 -9.05 -6.26 5.45
N ARG A 86 -7.81 -6.55 5.04
CA ARG A 86 -6.61 -5.86 5.55
C ARG A 86 -6.48 -4.43 5.00
N PHE A 87 -6.74 -4.25 3.72
CA PHE A 87 -6.81 -2.91 3.13
C PHE A 87 -7.85 -2.03 3.84
N ALA A 88 -9.06 -2.56 4.08
CA ALA A 88 -10.12 -1.83 4.76
C ALA A 88 -9.77 -1.51 6.23
N ALA A 89 -9.05 -2.39 6.92
CA ALA A 89 -8.60 -2.14 8.29
C ALA A 89 -7.66 -0.93 8.38
N ILE A 90 -6.66 -0.87 7.49
CA ILE A 90 -5.70 0.25 7.45
C ILE A 90 -6.38 1.54 6.99
N TRP A 91 -7.24 1.46 5.98
CA TRP A 91 -7.97 2.63 5.49
C TRP A 91 -8.87 3.25 6.56
N ARG A 92 -9.48 2.43 7.43
CA ARG A 92 -10.32 2.91 8.55
C ARG A 92 -9.52 3.45 9.73
N ASN A 93 -8.33 2.92 9.96
CA ASN A 93 -7.47 3.28 11.09
C ASN A 93 -6.10 3.77 10.57
N PRO A 94 -6.03 4.96 9.94
CA PRO A 94 -4.78 5.48 9.43
C PRO A 94 -3.81 5.79 10.58
N THR A 95 -2.52 5.56 10.34
CA THR A 95 -1.44 5.87 11.28
C THR A 95 -1.48 7.36 11.67
N PRO A 96 -1.36 7.72 12.95
CA PRO A 96 -1.24 9.11 13.35
C PRO A 96 -0.04 9.76 12.67
N ILE A 97 -0.24 10.95 12.08
CA ILE A 97 0.85 11.71 11.46
C ILE A 97 1.83 12.11 12.58
N ARG A 98 3.08 11.67 12.47
CA ARG A 98 4.14 12.15 13.37
C ARG A 98 4.52 13.58 12.96
N GLY A 99 4.35 14.54 13.87
CA GLY A 99 4.83 15.92 13.68
C GLY A 99 3.83 16.94 13.12
N ALA A 100 2.52 16.71 13.27
CA ALA A 100 1.54 17.81 13.20
C ALA A 100 1.52 18.63 14.50
#